data_AF-A0A699QPX1-F1
#
_entry.id   AF-A0A699QPX1-F1
#
_cell.length_a   1.000
_cell.length_b   1.000
_cell.length_c   1.000
_cell.angle_alpha   90.00
_cell.angle_beta   90.00
_cell.angle_gamma   90.00
#
_symmetry.space_group_name_H-M   'P 1'
#
loop_
_entity.id
_entity.type
_entity.pdbx_description
1 polymer ?
#
loop_
_entity_poly.entity_id
_entity_poly.type
_entity_poly.pdbx_seq_one_letter_code
_entity_poly.pdbx_strand_id
1 'polypeptide(L)'
;MTKSDLDAAQIAKDAEVARLVYEEELEELEREKEKIQREEEAFKAAIAEMYNEVQAGIEADALFAAKAAQRSAEIRSRPPTKSQLKNLMMTYLKNMGGYKYSQLKAKTFAEIQGLYERQKKVKQEGDKENIRKRPGRRLKMKATKKSKRQKTNSDLKEEEHLKTFLQIIPNKEEEVDYEVLIRDF
;
A
#
# COMPACT_ATOMS: atom_id res chain seq x y z
N MET A 1 -27.17 -10.52 -86.92
CA MET A 1 -26.37 -10.01 -85.78
C MET A 1 -25.03 -9.58 -86.32
N THR A 2 -24.70 -8.30 -86.19
CA THR A 2 -23.38 -7.77 -86.57
C THR A 2 -22.40 -7.96 -85.42
N LYS A 3 -21.08 -7.99 -85.68
CA LYS A 3 -20.05 -8.13 -84.63
C LYS A 3 -20.18 -7.11 -83.50
N SER A 4 -20.70 -5.91 -83.79
CA SER A 4 -20.94 -4.83 -82.83
C SER A 4 -22.01 -5.17 -81.78
N ASP A 5 -23.03 -5.95 -82.15
CA ASP A 5 -24.12 -6.31 -81.23
C ASP A 5 -23.66 -7.35 -80.21
N LEU A 6 -22.75 -8.24 -80.62
CA LEU A 6 -22.09 -9.23 -79.75
C LEU A 6 -21.12 -8.54 -78.77
N ASP A 7 -20.39 -7.52 -79.21
CA ASP A 7 -19.47 -6.74 -78.37
C ASP A 7 -20.23 -5.92 -77.32
N ALA A 8 -21.35 -5.29 -77.71
CA ALA A 8 -22.22 -4.56 -76.79
C ALA A 8 -22.86 -5.47 -75.73
N ALA A 9 -23.25 -6.70 -76.11
CA ALA A 9 -23.78 -7.69 -75.17
C ALA A 9 -22.70 -8.22 -74.21
N GLN A 10 -21.45 -8.32 -74.64
CA GLN A 10 -20.32 -8.70 -73.77
C GLN A 10 -20.01 -7.59 -72.76
N ILE A 11 -19.94 -6.33 -73.22
CA ILE A 11 -19.73 -5.16 -72.37
C ILE A 11 -20.82 -5.04 -71.28
N ALA A 12 -22.08 -5.33 -71.63
CA ALA A 12 -23.17 -5.31 -70.65
C ALA A 12 -23.01 -6.39 -69.57
N LYS A 13 -22.59 -7.61 -69.94
CA LYS A 13 -22.32 -8.69 -68.99
C LYS A 13 -21.12 -8.40 -68.10
N ASP A 14 -20.04 -7.87 -68.69
CA ASP A 14 -18.84 -7.50 -67.94
C ASP A 14 -19.15 -6.37 -66.94
N ALA A 15 -20.06 -5.45 -67.30
CA ALA A 15 -20.54 -4.41 -66.39
C ALA A 15 -21.40 -4.98 -65.24
N GLU A 16 -22.26 -5.97 -65.48
CA GLU A 16 -23.00 -6.65 -64.40
C GLU A 16 -22.07 -7.41 -63.46
N VAL A 17 -21.08 -8.12 -64.01
CA VAL A 17 -20.05 -8.81 -63.20
C VAL A 17 -19.27 -7.80 -62.36
N ALA A 18 -18.86 -6.66 -62.93
CA ALA A 18 -18.18 -5.62 -62.17
C ALA A 18 -19.03 -5.08 -61.01
N ARG A 19 -20.33 -4.87 -61.21
CA ARG A 19 -21.24 -4.41 -60.14
C ARG A 19 -21.39 -5.44 -59.02
N LEU A 20 -21.53 -6.72 -59.36
CA LEU A 20 -21.63 -7.79 -58.37
C LEU A 20 -20.36 -7.91 -57.53
N VAL A 21 -19.19 -7.80 -58.16
CA VAL A 21 -17.89 -7.80 -57.44
C VAL A 21 -17.80 -6.61 -56.48
N TYR A 22 -18.22 -5.41 -56.89
CA TYR A 22 -18.23 -4.24 -56.01
C TYR A 22 -19.20 -4.37 -54.83
N GLU A 23 -20.38 -4.94 -55.04
CA GLU A 23 -21.35 -5.18 -53.97
C GLU A 23 -20.85 -6.24 -52.98
N GLU A 24 -20.24 -7.32 -53.47
CA GLU A 24 -19.63 -8.36 -52.63
C GLU A 24 -18.48 -7.82 -51.77
N GLU A 25 -17.56 -7.03 -52.37
CA GLU A 25 -16.48 -6.36 -51.64
C GLU A 25 -17.01 -5.42 -50.55
N LEU A 26 -18.12 -4.71 -50.81
CA LEU A 26 -18.73 -3.81 -49.83
C LEU A 26 -19.30 -4.58 -48.63
N GLU A 27 -20.01 -5.69 -48.89
CA GLU A 27 -20.54 -6.55 -47.83
C GLU A 27 -19.42 -7.19 -46.99
N GLU A 28 -18.32 -7.60 -47.61
CA GLU A 28 -17.15 -8.11 -46.88
C GLU A 28 -16.58 -7.06 -45.93
N LEU A 29 -16.46 -5.82 -46.40
CA LEU A 29 -15.95 -4.70 -45.62
C LEU A 29 -16.87 -4.37 -44.42
N GLU A 30 -18.19 -4.45 -44.60
CA GLU A 30 -19.16 -4.28 -43.52
C GLU A 30 -19.06 -5.41 -42.47
N ARG A 31 -18.96 -6.66 -42.92
CA ARG A 31 -18.78 -7.82 -42.01
C ARG A 31 -17.48 -7.72 -41.23
N GLU A 32 -16.40 -7.23 -41.85
CA GLU A 32 -15.11 -7.05 -41.19
C GLU A 32 -15.15 -5.95 -40.13
N LYS A 33 -15.77 -4.81 -40.44
CA LYS A 33 -16.01 -3.74 -39.45
C LYS A 33 -16.83 -4.22 -38.26
N GLU A 34 -17.88 -5.01 -38.51
CA GLU A 34 -18.71 -5.56 -37.44
C GLU A 34 -17.92 -6.54 -36.56
N LYS A 35 -17.06 -7.38 -37.15
CA LYS A 35 -16.16 -8.25 -36.38
C LYS A 35 -15.21 -7.45 -35.49
N ILE A 36 -14.56 -6.43 -36.05
CA ILE A 36 -13.65 -5.55 -35.30
C ILE A 36 -14.40 -4.88 -34.15
N GLN A 37 -15.60 -4.35 -34.39
CA GLN A 37 -16.42 -3.73 -33.34
C GLN A 37 -16.76 -4.71 -32.23
N ARG A 38 -17.19 -5.93 -32.57
CA ARG A 38 -17.48 -6.95 -31.55
C ARG A 38 -16.24 -7.33 -30.75
N GLU A 39 -15.08 -7.44 -31.38
CA GLU A 39 -13.80 -7.72 -30.71
C GLU A 39 -13.39 -6.57 -29.78
N GLU A 40 -13.53 -5.32 -30.23
CA GLU A 40 -13.28 -4.14 -29.40
C GLU A 40 -14.23 -4.06 -28.20
N GLU A 41 -15.52 -4.35 -28.40
CA GLU A 41 -16.51 -4.38 -27.33
C GLU A 41 -16.21 -5.49 -26.32
N ALA A 42 -15.87 -6.69 -26.80
CA ALA A 42 -15.46 -7.79 -25.94
C ALA A 42 -14.19 -7.45 -25.15
N PHE A 43 -13.22 -6.78 -25.77
CA PHE A 43 -12.01 -6.33 -25.10
C PHE A 43 -12.29 -5.27 -24.04
N LYS A 44 -13.13 -4.28 -24.34
CA LYS A 44 -13.58 -3.25 -23.37
C LYS A 44 -14.30 -3.89 -22.18
N ALA A 45 -15.18 -4.86 -22.44
CA ALA A 45 -15.89 -5.60 -21.40
C ALA A 45 -14.91 -6.39 -20.50
N ALA A 46 -13.94 -7.08 -21.09
CA ALA A 46 -12.91 -7.81 -20.33
C ALA A 46 -12.08 -6.88 -19.43
N ILE A 47 -11.71 -5.69 -19.91
CA ILE A 47 -11.03 -4.68 -19.08
C ILE A 47 -11.92 -4.22 -17.92
N ALA A 48 -13.19 -3.96 -18.18
CA ALA A 48 -14.12 -3.52 -17.14
C ALA A 48 -14.30 -4.58 -16.04
N GLU A 49 -14.37 -5.86 -16.40
CA GLU A 49 -14.42 -6.97 -15.44
C GLU A 49 -13.17 -7.01 -14.56
N MET A 50 -11.97 -6.93 -15.15
CA MET A 50 -10.72 -6.87 -14.38
C MET A 50 -10.67 -5.67 -13.42
N TYR A 51 -11.14 -4.51 -13.88
CA TYR A 51 -11.17 -3.31 -13.03
C TYR A 51 -12.13 -3.47 -11.85
N ASN A 52 -13.33 -4.02 -12.10
CA ASN A 52 -14.32 -4.29 -11.06
C ASN A 52 -13.79 -5.28 -10.01
N GLU A 53 -13.06 -6.32 -10.43
CA GLU A 53 -12.44 -7.28 -9.51
C GLU A 53 -11.41 -6.61 -8.60
N VAL A 54 -10.50 -5.82 -9.18
CA VAL A 54 -9.48 -5.08 -8.40
C VAL A 54 -10.15 -4.09 -7.45
N GLN A 55 -11.17 -3.37 -7.91
CA GLN A 55 -11.91 -2.41 -7.10
C GLN A 55 -12.60 -3.09 -5.91
N ALA A 56 -13.23 -4.23 -6.12
CA ALA A 56 -13.84 -5.02 -5.05
C ALA A 56 -12.81 -5.48 -4.01
N GLY A 57 -11.60 -5.86 -4.45
CA GLY A 57 -10.48 -6.19 -3.55
C GLY A 57 -10.07 -5.01 -2.67
N ILE A 58 -9.86 -3.83 -3.27
CA ILE A 58 -9.50 -2.60 -2.55
C ILE A 58 -10.57 -2.23 -1.52
N GLU A 59 -11.85 -2.32 -1.89
CA GLU A 59 -12.96 -2.02 -0.99
C GLU A 59 -13.04 -2.99 0.18
N ALA A 60 -12.83 -4.29 -0.06
CA ALA A 60 -12.81 -5.29 1.00
C ALA A 60 -11.67 -5.04 2.00
N ASP A 61 -10.47 -4.72 1.51
CA ASP A 61 -9.31 -4.37 2.33
C ASP A 61 -9.55 -3.09 3.12
N ALA A 62 -10.13 -2.06 2.50
CA ALA A 62 -10.48 -0.80 3.16
C ALA A 62 -11.50 -1.01 4.28
N LEU A 63 -12.54 -1.82 4.04
CA LEU A 63 -13.53 -2.18 5.06
C LEU A 63 -12.90 -2.96 6.22
N PHE A 64 -12.01 -3.91 5.92
CA PHE A 64 -11.29 -4.65 6.95
C PHE A 64 -10.41 -3.73 7.81
N ALA A 65 -9.64 -2.85 7.18
CA ALA A 65 -8.79 -1.88 7.86
C ALA A 65 -9.61 -0.91 8.73
N ALA A 66 -10.73 -0.40 8.21
CA ALA A 66 -11.64 0.48 8.96
C ALA A 66 -12.20 -0.22 10.20
N LYS A 67 -12.65 -1.48 10.08
CA LYS A 67 -13.17 -2.28 11.20
C LYS A 67 -12.09 -2.57 12.24
N ALA A 68 -10.87 -2.88 11.81
CA ALA A 68 -9.73 -3.07 12.70
C ALA A 68 -9.40 -1.77 13.47
N ALA A 69 -9.41 -0.63 12.78
CA ALA A 69 -9.19 0.68 13.37
C ALA A 69 -10.27 1.01 14.43
N GLN A 70 -11.55 0.82 14.10
CA GLN A 70 -12.67 1.01 15.04
C GLN A 70 -12.52 0.15 16.29
N ARG A 71 -12.25 -1.16 16.13
CA ARG A 71 -12.02 -2.06 17.27
C ARG A 71 -10.85 -1.62 18.13
N SER A 72 -9.77 -1.14 17.51
CA SER A 72 -8.60 -0.64 18.25
C SER A 72 -8.93 0.63 19.06
N ALA A 73 -9.70 1.56 18.49
CA ALA A 73 -10.16 2.77 19.16
C ALA A 73 -11.12 2.43 20.31
N GLU A 74 -12.00 1.45 20.12
CA GLU A 74 -12.88 0.93 21.16
C GLU A 74 -12.09 0.33 22.33
N ILE A 75 -11.07 -0.49 22.04
CA ILE A 75 -10.23 -1.07 23.10
C ILE A 75 -9.45 0.01 23.85
N ARG A 76 -8.94 1.04 23.15
CA ARG A 76 -8.17 2.15 23.76
C ARG A 76 -9.03 3.08 24.59
N SER A 77 -10.29 3.28 24.21
CA SER A 77 -11.23 4.14 24.96
C SER A 77 -11.78 3.48 26.22
N ARG A 78 -11.74 2.14 26.31
CA ARG A 78 -12.17 1.43 27.52
C ARG A 78 -11.22 1.73 28.69
N PRO A 79 -11.74 2.17 29.84
CA PRO A 79 -10.91 2.34 31.03
C PRO A 79 -10.32 0.98 31.47
N PRO A 80 -9.09 0.97 32.03
CA PRO A 80 -8.47 -0.26 32.48
C PRO A 80 -9.33 -0.99 33.51
N THR A 81 -9.51 -2.29 33.34
CA THR A 81 -10.16 -3.14 34.33
C THR A 81 -9.36 -3.20 35.63
N LYS A 82 -10.01 -3.51 36.77
CA LYS A 82 -9.34 -3.69 38.06
C LYS A 82 -8.18 -4.70 38.00
N SER A 83 -8.32 -5.75 37.20
CA SER A 83 -7.26 -6.75 36.93
C SER A 83 -6.06 -6.14 36.19
N GLN A 84 -6.30 -5.41 35.09
CA GLN A 84 -5.25 -4.73 34.34
C GLN A 84 -4.50 -3.72 35.22
N LEU A 85 -5.24 -2.93 36.01
CA LEU A 85 -4.65 -1.98 36.94
C LEU A 85 -3.86 -2.69 38.05
N LYS A 86 -4.36 -3.81 38.59
CA LYS A 86 -3.62 -4.66 39.54
C LYS A 86 -2.28 -5.11 38.95
N ASN A 87 -2.28 -5.61 37.72
CA ASN A 87 -1.09 -6.10 37.04
C ASN A 87 -0.07 -4.98 36.78
N LEU A 88 -0.55 -3.79 36.40
CA LEU A 88 0.28 -2.61 36.22
C LEU A 88 0.94 -2.19 37.55
N MET A 89 0.16 -2.11 38.62
CA MET A 89 0.66 -1.81 39.97
C MET A 89 1.65 -2.87 40.46
N MET A 90 1.37 -4.15 40.24
CA MET A 90 2.28 -5.25 40.58
C MET A 90 3.60 -5.14 39.81
N THR A 91 3.57 -4.78 38.54
CA THR A 91 4.77 -4.59 37.71
C THR A 91 5.60 -3.43 38.24
N TYR A 92 4.97 -2.31 38.58
CA TYR A 92 5.65 -1.20 39.22
C TYR A 92 6.29 -1.61 40.55
N LEU A 93 5.58 -2.32 41.41
CA LEU A 93 6.08 -2.78 42.70
C LEU A 93 7.26 -3.75 42.55
N LYS A 94 7.22 -4.66 41.57
CA LYS A 94 8.36 -5.53 41.25
C LYS A 94 9.60 -4.73 40.88
N ASN A 95 9.44 -3.74 39.99
CA ASN A 95 10.57 -3.00 39.43
C ASN A 95 11.11 -1.94 40.41
N MET A 96 10.23 -1.28 41.15
CA MET A 96 10.58 -0.11 41.97
C MET A 96 10.63 -0.39 43.47
N GLY A 97 9.88 -1.38 43.95
CA GLY A 97 9.83 -1.76 45.35
C GLY A 97 10.55 -3.08 45.65
N GLY A 98 11.12 -3.74 44.64
CA GLY A 98 11.84 -5.01 44.81
C GLY A 98 10.96 -6.20 45.22
N TYR A 99 9.63 -6.08 45.09
CA TYR A 99 8.71 -7.14 45.47
C TYR A 99 8.82 -8.35 44.53
N LYS A 100 8.75 -9.56 45.08
CA LYS A 100 8.67 -10.79 44.29
C LYS A 100 7.23 -11.04 43.86
N TYR A 101 7.05 -11.68 42.70
CA TYR A 101 5.72 -12.02 42.19
C TYR A 101 4.92 -12.90 43.18
N SER A 102 5.57 -13.85 43.84
CA SER A 102 4.96 -14.71 44.87
C SER A 102 4.34 -13.93 46.03
N GLN A 103 4.92 -12.79 46.39
CA GLN A 103 4.43 -11.92 47.47
C GLN A 103 3.21 -11.09 47.05
N LEU A 104 3.00 -10.90 45.75
CA LEU A 104 1.98 -10.01 45.20
C LEU A 104 0.78 -10.78 44.62
N LYS A 105 0.99 -12.00 44.11
CA LYS A 105 -0.05 -12.78 43.42
C LYS A 105 -1.26 -13.11 44.30
N ALA A 106 -1.03 -13.38 45.59
CA ALA A 106 -2.07 -13.72 46.56
C ALA A 106 -2.76 -12.50 47.18
N LYS A 107 -2.22 -11.29 46.96
CA LYS A 107 -2.78 -10.06 47.53
C LYS A 107 -4.01 -9.60 46.76
N THR A 108 -4.95 -9.03 47.49
CA THR A 108 -6.14 -8.37 46.95
C THR A 108 -5.77 -7.07 46.23
N PHE A 109 -6.69 -6.53 45.43
CA PHE A 109 -6.48 -5.26 44.74
C PHE A 109 -6.19 -4.11 45.71
N ALA A 110 -6.95 -4.01 46.81
CA ALA A 110 -6.80 -2.96 47.81
C ALA A 110 -5.41 -2.99 48.49
N GLU A 111 -4.90 -4.18 48.80
CA GLU A 111 -3.55 -4.34 49.38
C GLU A 111 -2.46 -3.91 48.39
N ILE A 112 -2.58 -4.30 47.11
CA ILE A 112 -1.66 -3.89 46.05
C ILE A 112 -1.69 -2.37 45.84
N GLN A 113 -2.89 -1.77 45.82
CA GLN A 113 -3.07 -0.34 45.70
C GLN A 113 -2.42 0.41 46.88
N GLY A 114 -2.62 -0.06 48.11
CA GLY A 114 -1.98 0.52 49.29
C GLY A 114 -0.45 0.48 49.24
N LEU A 115 0.13 -0.63 48.75
CA LEU A 115 1.59 -0.74 48.56
C LEU A 115 2.10 0.20 47.47
N TYR A 116 1.36 0.31 46.36
CA TYR A 116 1.70 1.17 45.24
C TYR A 116 1.79 2.65 45.67
N GLU A 117 0.78 3.14 46.38
CA GLU A 117 0.76 4.53 46.85
C GLU A 117 1.87 4.82 47.86
N ARG A 118 2.14 3.89 48.79
CA ARG A 118 3.29 4.01 49.71
C ARG A 118 4.61 4.12 48.96
N GLN A 119 4.86 3.22 48.00
CA GLN A 119 6.10 3.24 47.21
C GLN A 119 6.24 4.50 46.36
N LYS A 120 5.12 5.03 45.85
CA LYS A 120 5.10 6.27 45.07
C LYS A 120 5.43 7.49 45.95
N LYS A 121 4.91 7.56 47.18
CA LYS A 121 5.25 8.60 48.16
C LYS A 121 6.72 8.59 48.55
N VAL A 122 7.28 7.41 48.86
CA VAL A 122 8.71 7.27 49.23
C VAL A 122 9.64 7.81 48.14
N LYS A 123 9.30 7.63 46.86
CA LYS A 123 10.10 8.24 45.77
C LYS A 123 10.00 9.75 45.73
N GLN A 124 8.80 10.31 45.83
CA GLN A 124 8.62 11.76 45.80
C GLN A 124 9.31 12.45 46.99
N GLU A 125 9.37 11.78 48.14
CA GLU A 125 10.03 12.29 49.35
C GLU A 125 11.56 12.13 49.27
N GLY A 126 12.04 10.98 48.78
CA GLY A 126 13.45 10.73 48.53
C GLY A 126 14.08 11.64 47.46
N ASP A 127 13.29 12.11 46.49
CA ASP A 127 13.73 13.08 45.48
C ASP A 127 13.87 14.50 46.06
N LYS A 128 13.06 14.89 47.06
CA LYS A 128 13.21 16.19 47.75
C LYS A 128 14.46 16.24 48.63
N GLU A 129 14.83 15.12 49.25
CA GLU A 129 16.00 15.04 50.13
C GLU A 129 17.33 14.84 49.34
N ASN A 130 17.28 14.25 48.14
CA ASN A 130 18.47 14.01 47.31
C ASN A 130 18.95 15.18 46.44
N ILE A 131 18.24 16.32 46.39
CA ILE A 131 18.70 17.49 45.60
C ILE A 131 20.01 18.08 46.16
N ARG A 132 20.35 17.84 47.44
CA ARG A 132 21.55 18.46 48.05
C ARG A 132 22.85 17.66 47.92
N LYS A 133 22.86 16.40 47.47
CA LYS A 133 24.12 15.64 47.34
C LYS A 133 24.06 14.58 46.24
N ARG A 134 24.35 14.95 44.99
CA ARG A 134 24.85 13.97 44.02
C ARG A 134 26.02 14.55 43.20
N PRO A 135 27.28 14.23 43.55
CA PRO A 135 28.38 14.50 42.64
C PRO A 135 28.22 13.59 41.42
N GLY A 136 28.39 14.18 40.24
CA GLY A 136 28.13 13.56 38.94
C GLY A 136 28.77 12.19 38.81
N ARG A 137 27.94 11.16 38.69
CA ARG A 137 28.40 9.84 38.28
C ARG A 137 28.53 9.87 36.76
N ARG A 138 29.73 10.24 36.28
CA ARG A 138 30.11 10.12 34.86
C ARG A 138 29.79 8.70 34.40
N LEU A 139 28.82 8.56 33.49
CA LEU A 139 28.61 7.33 32.74
C LEU A 139 29.90 7.09 31.94
N LYS A 140 30.78 6.20 32.42
CA LYS A 140 31.91 5.73 31.61
C LYS A 140 31.36 4.76 30.58
N MET A 141 30.84 5.31 29.48
CA MET A 141 30.56 4.57 28.26
C MET A 141 31.91 4.04 27.73
N LYS A 142 32.19 2.75 27.96
CA LYS A 142 33.22 2.07 27.18
C LYS A 142 32.66 1.91 25.77
N ALA A 143 33.11 2.74 24.85
CA ALA A 143 32.85 2.55 23.43
C ALA A 143 33.46 1.21 23.00
N THR A 144 32.63 0.19 22.83
CA THR A 144 33.01 -0.99 22.06
C THR A 144 33.13 -0.54 20.61
N LYS A 145 34.37 -0.37 20.15
CA LYS A 145 34.74 -0.05 18.77
C LYS A 145 34.08 -1.08 17.86
N LYS A 146 32.98 -0.73 17.17
CA LYS A 146 32.42 -1.60 16.13
C LYS A 146 33.46 -1.68 15.03
N SER A 147 33.99 -2.87 14.78
CA SER A 147 34.87 -3.14 13.66
C SER A 147 34.13 -2.85 12.36
N LYS A 148 34.77 -2.10 11.47
CA LYS A 148 34.32 -1.88 10.10
C LYS A 148 34.34 -3.25 9.43
N ARG A 149 33.17 -3.83 9.18
CA ARG A 149 33.03 -5.07 8.39
C ARG A 149 33.63 -4.79 7.01
N GLN A 150 34.57 -5.61 6.56
CA GLN A 150 34.96 -5.63 5.15
C GLN A 150 33.74 -6.05 4.33
N LYS A 151 33.42 -5.31 3.27
CA LYS A 151 32.40 -5.68 2.29
C LYS A 151 32.73 -7.06 1.75
N THR A 152 31.76 -7.97 1.79
CA THR A 152 31.89 -9.30 1.17
C THR A 152 31.48 -9.22 -0.29
N ASN A 153 31.99 -10.12 -1.14
CA ASN A 153 31.72 -10.15 -2.59
C ASN A 153 30.22 -10.28 -2.95
N SER A 154 29.35 -10.62 -1.99
CA SER A 154 27.89 -10.58 -2.14
C SER A 154 27.34 -9.16 -2.24
N ASP A 155 27.91 -8.22 -1.49
CA ASP A 155 27.40 -6.85 -1.38
C ASP A 155 27.66 -6.06 -2.67
N LEU A 156 28.70 -6.45 -3.44
CA LEU A 156 29.02 -5.87 -4.74
C LEU A 156 28.05 -6.30 -5.84
N LYS A 157 27.50 -7.53 -5.76
CA LYS A 157 26.51 -8.01 -6.74
C LYS A 157 25.16 -7.33 -6.57
N GLU A 158 24.75 -7.05 -5.34
CA GLU A 158 23.52 -6.28 -5.07
C GLU A 158 23.60 -4.85 -5.60
N GLU A 159 24.78 -4.22 -5.56
CA GLU A 159 25.01 -2.87 -6.09
C GLU A 159 24.87 -2.80 -7.62
N GLU A 160 25.32 -3.84 -8.35
CA GLU A 160 25.13 -3.93 -9.81
C GLU A 160 23.66 -4.15 -10.20
N HIS A 161 22.95 -5.01 -9.48
CA HIS A 161 21.52 -5.22 -9.72
C HIS A 161 20.72 -3.94 -9.48
N LEU A 162 21.02 -3.17 -8.42
CA LEU A 162 20.33 -1.91 -8.16
C LEU A 162 20.56 -0.86 -9.25
N LYS A 163 21.75 -0.85 -9.88
CA LYS A 163 22.10 0.06 -10.96
C LYS A 163 21.27 -0.21 -12.23
N THR A 164 20.92 -1.47 -12.50
CA THR A 164 20.03 -1.82 -13.63
C THR A 164 18.59 -1.39 -13.41
N PHE A 165 18.08 -1.38 -12.17
CA PHE A 165 16.71 -0.92 -11.87
C PHE A 165 16.57 0.61 -11.92
N LEU A 166 17.65 1.36 -11.66
CA LEU A 166 17.67 2.83 -11.67
C LEU A 166 18.00 3.44 -13.04
N GLN A 167 18.15 2.62 -14.09
CA GLN A 167 18.29 3.09 -15.46
C GLN A 167 16.92 3.54 -16.00
N ILE A 168 16.44 4.62 -15.40
CA ILE A 168 15.29 5.40 -15.84
C ILE A 168 15.61 5.88 -17.25
N ILE A 169 14.74 5.52 -18.19
CA ILE A 169 14.75 6.00 -19.57
C ILE A 169 14.70 7.53 -19.52
N PRO A 170 15.65 8.27 -20.13
CA PRO A 170 15.48 9.70 -20.30
C PRO A 170 14.32 9.91 -21.27
N ASN A 171 13.14 10.23 -20.74
CA ASN A 171 12.07 10.83 -21.52
C ASN A 171 12.60 12.17 -22.03
N LYS A 172 12.78 12.25 -23.35
CA LYS A 172 13.07 13.51 -24.02
C LYS A 172 11.85 14.40 -23.78
N GLU A 173 12.07 15.49 -23.06
CA GLU A 173 11.11 16.55 -22.80
C GLU A 173 10.52 17.03 -24.12
N GLU A 174 9.25 16.72 -24.36
CA GLU A 174 8.43 17.44 -25.34
C GLU A 174 7.87 18.66 -24.58
N GLU A 175 8.39 19.83 -24.91
CA GLU A 175 8.07 21.11 -24.30
C GLU A 175 6.60 21.46 -24.63
N VAL A 176 5.70 21.24 -23.66
CA VAL A 176 4.29 21.64 -23.79
C VAL A 176 4.18 23.12 -23.44
N ASP A 177 3.87 23.94 -24.44
CA ASP A 177 3.70 25.38 -24.31
C ASP A 177 2.40 25.71 -23.52
N TYR A 178 2.58 26.21 -22.30
CA TYR A 178 1.49 26.47 -21.35
C TYR A 178 0.63 27.69 -21.72
N GLU A 179 0.96 28.44 -22.78
CA GLU A 179 0.17 29.61 -23.19
C GLU A 179 -1.16 29.27 -23.88
N VAL A 180 -1.33 28.03 -24.36
CA VAL A 180 -2.58 27.61 -25.02
C VAL A 180 -3.71 27.33 -24.01
N LEU A 181 -3.39 27.03 -22.75
CA LEU A 181 -4.35 26.54 -21.76
C LEU A 181 -5.11 27.64 -20.98
N ILE A 182 -4.81 28.91 -21.22
CA ILE A 182 -5.37 30.04 -20.44
C ILE A 182 -6.49 30.79 -21.20
N ARG A 183 -6.81 30.43 -22.45
CA ARG A 183 -7.77 31.21 -23.27
C ARG A 183 -9.25 30.86 -23.12
N ASP A 184 -9.62 29.81 -22.40
CA ASP A 184 -11.01 29.36 -22.31
C ASP A 184 -11.57 29.32 -20.87
N PHE A 185 -11.27 30.36 -20.06
CA PHE A 185 -12.02 30.67 -18.83
C PHE A 185 -12.55 32.10 -18.82
#